data_AF-A0A0C9YWW2-F1
#
_entry.id   AF-A0A0C9YWW2-F1
#
_cell.length_a   1.000
_cell.length_b   1.000
_cell.length_c   1.000
_cell.angle_alpha   90.00
_cell.angle_beta   90.00
_cell.angle_gamma   90.00
#
_symmetry.space_group_name_H-M   'P 1'
#
loop_
_entity.id
_entity.type
_entity.pdbx_description
1 polymer ?
#
loop_
_entity_poly.entity_id
_entity_poly.type
_entity_poly.pdbx_seq_one_letter_code
_entity_poly.pdbx_strand_id
1 'polypeptide(L)'
;LKKVRQLITDWHSKWGAESTWPKKFHEELKHAQDRGHLASEAFFSECEAHVEGRRWLLCLLRSITCKGFRGMGYKVADLYEQVFDLLTSLLTELHFFEVKLDEFAPISPLSQISEAHYYFTV
;
A
#
# COMPACT_ATOMS: atom_id res chain seq x y z
N LEU A 1 -16.16 -12.81 3.91
CA LEU A 1 -14.68 -12.79 3.95
C LEU A 1 -14.00 -13.58 2.83
N LYS A 2 -14.42 -14.80 2.47
CA LYS A 2 -13.78 -15.59 1.38
C LYS A 2 -13.54 -14.82 0.07
N LYS A 3 -14.55 -14.09 -0.44
CA LYS A 3 -14.41 -13.28 -1.66
C LYS A 3 -13.39 -12.13 -1.52
N VAL A 4 -13.36 -11.47 -0.36
CA VAL A 4 -12.41 -10.38 -0.09
C VAL A 4 -10.99 -10.90 0.09
N ARG A 5 -10.84 -12.08 0.72
CA ARG A 5 -9.55 -12.77 0.76
C ARG A 5 -9.00 -13.04 -0.63
N GLN A 6 -9.83 -13.61 -1.51
CA GLN A 6 -9.42 -13.86 -2.89
C GLN A 6 -8.98 -12.56 -3.57
N LEU A 7 -9.77 -11.49 -3.47
CA LEU A 7 -9.41 -10.19 -4.04
C LEU A 7 -8.09 -9.65 -3.47
N ILE A 8 -7.85 -9.76 -2.16
CA ILE A 8 -6.60 -9.29 -1.54
C ILE A 8 -5.40 -10.10 -2.03
N THR A 9 -5.56 -11.42 -2.16
CA THR A 9 -4.53 -12.32 -2.71
C THR A 9 -4.26 -12.03 -4.18
N ASP A 10 -5.29 -11.80 -4.99
CA ASP A 10 -5.15 -11.48 -6.42
C ASP A 10 -4.42 -10.14 -6.64
N TRP A 11 -4.62 -9.19 -5.71
CA TRP A 11 -3.99 -7.87 -5.72
C TRP A 11 -2.65 -7.81 -4.97
N HIS A 12 -2.16 -8.92 -4.41
CA HIS A 12 -0.84 -8.93 -3.78
C HIS A 12 0.26 -8.81 -4.84
N SER A 13 1.27 -7.98 -4.57
CA SER A 13 2.40 -7.90 -5.49
C SER A 13 3.03 -9.29 -5.63
N LYS A 14 3.51 -9.57 -6.84
CA LYS A 14 4.21 -10.81 -7.14
C LYS A 14 5.64 -10.82 -6.55
N TRP A 15 6.00 -9.79 -5.79
CA TRP A 15 7.33 -9.59 -5.21
C TRP A 15 7.63 -10.50 -4.03
N GLY A 16 6.67 -11.33 -3.61
CA GLY A 16 6.86 -12.34 -2.59
C GLY A 16 6.78 -11.75 -1.18
N ALA A 17 7.67 -12.22 -0.30
CA ALA A 17 7.68 -11.81 1.10
C ALA A 17 8.10 -10.34 1.27
N GLU A 18 7.66 -9.70 2.35
CA GLU A 18 8.00 -8.31 2.66
C GLU A 18 9.50 -8.01 2.59
N SER A 19 10.33 -8.92 3.11
CA SER A 19 11.80 -8.81 3.08
C SER A 19 12.40 -8.69 1.67
N THR A 20 11.71 -9.15 0.63
CA THR A 20 12.19 -9.08 -0.76
C THR A 20 11.71 -7.84 -1.50
N TRP A 21 10.72 -7.11 -0.97
CA TRP A 21 10.14 -5.94 -1.64
C TRP A 21 11.16 -4.83 -1.92
N PRO A 22 12.04 -4.41 -0.99
CA PRO A 22 13.02 -3.36 -1.30
C PRO A 22 13.90 -3.71 -2.49
N LYS A 23 14.39 -4.95 -2.53
CA LYS A 23 15.24 -5.43 -3.61
C LYS A 23 14.48 -5.49 -4.93
N LYS A 24 13.25 -6.02 -4.92
CA LYS A 24 12.42 -6.13 -6.12
C LYS A 24 12.04 -4.78 -6.70
N PHE A 25 11.65 -3.83 -5.85
CA PHE A 25 11.37 -2.46 -6.25
C PHE A 25 12.57 -1.84 -6.99
N HIS A 26 13.78 -1.94 -6.42
CA HIS A 26 14.98 -1.40 -7.07
C HIS A 26 15.34 -2.12 -8.37
N GLU A 27 15.17 -3.44 -8.45
CA GLU A 27 15.38 -4.20 -9.68
C GLU A 27 14.45 -3.73 -10.80
N GLU A 28 13.15 -3.58 -10.50
CA GLU A 28 12.16 -3.15 -11.49
C GLU A 28 12.31 -1.68 -11.86
N LEU A 29 12.56 -0.80 -10.89
CA LEU A 29 12.84 0.62 -11.14
C LEU A 29 14.08 0.78 -12.02
N LYS A 30 15.19 0.11 -11.68
CA LYS A 30 16.40 0.16 -12.49
C LYS A 30 16.14 -0.32 -13.91
N HIS A 31 15.40 -1.42 -14.07
CA HIS A 31 15.06 -1.93 -15.38
C HIS A 31 14.19 -0.94 -16.18
N ALA A 32 13.26 -0.24 -15.54
CA ALA A 32 12.46 0.81 -16.15
C ALA A 32 13.33 2.01 -16.57
N GLN A 33 14.26 2.43 -15.72
CA GLN A 33 15.23 3.49 -16.02
C GLN A 33 16.14 3.15 -17.19
N ASP A 34 16.64 1.92 -17.26
CA ASP A 34 17.45 1.42 -18.37
C ASP A 34 16.69 1.44 -19.70
N ARG A 35 15.34 1.37 -19.67
CA ARG A 35 14.46 1.48 -20.83
C ARG A 35 14.07 2.92 -21.17
N GLY A 36 14.42 3.88 -20.32
CA GLY A 36 14.21 5.32 -20.52
C GLY A 36 13.07 5.93 -19.71
N HIS A 37 12.86 7.23 -19.92
CA HIS A 37 11.97 8.06 -19.09
C HIS A 37 10.52 7.56 -19.08
N LEU A 38 9.93 7.33 -20.26
CA LEU A 38 8.53 6.89 -20.36
C LEU A 38 8.28 5.56 -19.64
N ALA A 39 9.26 4.65 -19.65
CA ALA A 39 9.16 3.39 -18.94
C ALA A 39 9.24 3.58 -17.41
N SER A 40 10.05 4.53 -16.95
CA SER A 40 10.14 4.91 -15.54
C SER A 40 8.84 5.54 -15.05
N GLU A 41 8.26 6.46 -15.82
CA GLU A 41 6.95 7.05 -15.51
C GLU A 41 5.85 6.00 -15.46
N ALA A 42 5.83 5.07 -16.43
CA ALA A 42 4.87 3.97 -16.43
C ALA A 42 5.00 3.09 -15.18
N PHE A 43 6.23 2.76 -14.76
CA PHE A 43 6.46 2.01 -13.53
C PHE A 43 5.90 2.74 -12.29
N PHE A 44 6.10 4.05 -12.18
CA PHE A 44 5.54 4.82 -11.07
C PHE A 44 4.00 4.89 -11.13
N SER A 45 3.42 5.08 -12.32
CA SER A 45 1.96 5.01 -12.49
C SER A 45 1.38 3.63 -12.11
N GLU A 46 2.09 2.54 -12.41
CA GLU A 46 1.70 1.19 -11.96
C GLU A 46 1.74 1.06 -10.44
N CYS A 47 2.77 1.60 -9.79
CA CYS A 47 2.87 1.64 -8.33
C CYS A 47 1.74 2.47 -7.69
N GLU A 48 1.41 3.63 -8.26
CA GLU A 48 0.29 4.47 -7.81
C GLU A 48 -1.06 3.74 -7.96
N ALA A 49 -1.28 3.08 -9.10
CA ALA A 49 -2.48 2.28 -9.33
C ALA A 49 -2.59 1.12 -8.32
N HIS A 50 -1.46 0.51 -7.94
CA HIS A 50 -1.40 -0.51 -6.90
C HIS A 50 -1.80 0.05 -5.53
N VAL A 51 -1.27 1.21 -5.15
CA VAL A 51 -1.63 1.94 -3.92
C VAL A 51 -3.13 2.24 -3.87
N GLU A 52 -3.71 2.77 -4.95
CA GLU A 52 -5.14 3.06 -5.03
C GLU A 52 -6.01 1.80 -4.94
N GLY A 53 -5.59 0.72 -5.59
CA GLY A 53 -6.25 -0.59 -5.46
C GLY A 53 -6.24 -1.10 -4.02
N ARG A 54 -5.11 -0.94 -3.32
CA ARG A 54 -4.96 -1.31 -1.90
C ARG A 54 -5.82 -0.44 -0.98
N ARG A 55 -5.91 0.87 -1.21
CA ARG A 55 -6.82 1.79 -0.50
C ARG A 55 -8.29 1.40 -0.70
N TRP A 56 -8.67 1.05 -1.92
CA TRP A 56 -10.02 0.55 -2.21
C TRP A 56 -10.34 -0.75 -1.43
N LEU A 57 -9.39 -1.70 -1.35
CA LEU A 57 -9.55 -2.92 -0.56
C LEU A 57 -9.70 -2.65 0.95
N LEU A 58 -8.97 -1.66 1.48
CA LEU A 58 -9.14 -1.22 2.87
C LEU A 58 -10.54 -0.64 3.12
N CYS A 59 -11.04 0.18 2.20
CA CYS A 59 -12.42 0.69 2.25
C CYS A 59 -13.44 -0.46 2.22
N LEU A 60 -13.22 -1.48 1.39
CA LEU A 60 -14.08 -2.66 1.32
C LEU A 60 -14.07 -3.44 2.64
N LEU A 61 -12.89 -3.70 3.22
CA LEU A 61 -12.77 -4.37 4.53
C LEU A 61 -13.47 -3.58 5.63
N ARG A 62 -13.28 -2.26 5.69
CA ARG A 62 -13.97 -1.38 6.64
C ARG A 62 -15.49 -1.48 6.50
N SER A 63 -16.01 -1.51 5.27
CA SER A 63 -17.45 -1.65 5.05
C SER A 63 -18.02 -2.97 5.60
N ILE A 64 -17.21 -4.04 5.61
CA ILE A 64 -17.59 -5.36 6.15
C ILE A 64 -17.55 -5.34 7.67
N THR A 65 -16.51 -4.77 8.27
CA THR A 65 -16.38 -4.70 9.74
C THR A 65 -17.45 -3.81 10.36
N CYS A 66 -17.80 -2.69 9.72
CA CYS A 66 -18.88 -1.80 10.19
C CYS A 66 -20.26 -2.46 10.19
N LYS A 67 -20.53 -3.39 9.27
CA LYS A 67 -21.80 -4.16 9.25
C LYS A 67 -21.88 -5.19 10.38
N GLY A 68 -20.73 -5.53 10.97
CA GLY A 68 -20.60 -6.44 12.11
C GLY A 68 -20.83 -7.91 11.73
N PHE A 69 -20.32 -8.81 12.56
CA PHE A 69 -20.46 -10.26 12.41
C PHE A 69 -21.65 -10.79 13.22
N ARG A 70 -22.85 -10.20 13.05
CA ARG A 70 -24.04 -10.57 13.84
C ARG A 70 -24.36 -12.06 13.68
N GLY A 71 -24.64 -12.73 14.80
CA GLY A 71 -25.12 -14.12 14.84
C GLY A 71 -24.03 -15.21 14.81
N MET A 72 -22.75 -14.87 14.98
CA MET A 72 -21.64 -15.83 14.76
C MET A 72 -20.96 -16.42 16.02
N GLY A 73 -21.39 -16.11 17.25
CA GLY A 73 -20.90 -16.77 18.47
C GLY A 73 -19.38 -16.91 18.56
N TYR A 74 -18.86 -18.09 18.94
CA TYR A 74 -17.42 -18.38 19.01
C TYR A 74 -16.64 -18.17 17.70
N LYS A 75 -17.31 -18.19 16.53
CA LYS A 75 -16.67 -17.93 15.24
C LYS A 75 -16.33 -16.45 15.03
N VAL A 76 -16.80 -15.57 15.90
CA VAL A 76 -16.55 -14.13 15.81
C VAL A 76 -15.07 -13.81 16.07
N ALA A 77 -14.42 -14.49 17.02
CA ALA A 77 -13.00 -14.30 17.31
C ALA A 77 -12.12 -14.65 16.10
N ASP A 78 -12.30 -15.83 15.51
CA ASP A 78 -11.59 -16.27 14.30
C ASP A 78 -11.79 -15.30 13.12
N LEU A 79 -12.98 -14.69 13.00
CA LEU A 79 -13.27 -13.72 11.94
C LEU A 79 -12.57 -12.39 12.17
N TYR A 80 -12.44 -11.94 13.42
CA TYR A 80 -11.67 -10.76 13.77
C TYR A 80 -10.19 -10.96 13.53
N GLU A 81 -9.62 -12.10 13.94
CA GLU A 81 -8.21 -12.44 13.65
C GLU A 81 -7.96 -12.45 12.14
N GLN A 82 -8.82 -13.10 11.35
CA GLN A 82 -8.69 -13.10 9.89
C GLN A 82 -8.77 -11.70 9.28
N VAL A 83 -9.63 -10.82 9.81
CA VAL A 83 -9.70 -9.44 9.33
C VAL A 83 -8.46 -8.67 9.71
N PHE A 84 -7.94 -8.89 10.91
CA PHE A 84 -6.71 -8.27 11.39
C PHE A 84 -5.53 -8.67 10.51
N ASP A 85 -5.35 -9.96 10.22
CA ASP A 85 -4.29 -10.44 9.32
C ASP A 85 -4.37 -9.79 7.94
N LEU A 86 -5.58 -9.66 7.39
CA LEU A 86 -5.80 -9.01 6.09
C LEU A 86 -5.50 -7.50 6.15
N LEU A 87 -5.89 -6.83 7.23
CA LEU A 87 -5.57 -5.41 7.43
C LEU A 87 -4.06 -5.21 7.54
N THR A 88 -3.38 -6.01 8.35
CA THR A 88 -1.92 -5.94 8.50
C THR A 88 -1.23 -6.16 7.16
N SER A 89 -1.59 -7.22 6.42
CA SER A 89 -1.00 -7.48 5.09
C SER A 89 -1.22 -6.31 4.13
N LEU A 90 -2.42 -5.75 4.06
CA LEU A 90 -2.73 -4.63 3.18
C LEU A 90 -1.99 -3.35 3.58
N LEU A 91 -1.97 -3.02 4.87
CA LEU A 91 -1.35 -1.80 5.38
C LEU A 91 0.16 -1.84 5.22
N THR A 92 0.80 -2.98 5.49
CA THR A 92 2.24 -3.13 5.34
C THR A 92 2.68 -2.92 3.90
N GLU A 93 1.98 -3.53 2.93
CA GLU A 93 2.30 -3.34 1.52
C GLU A 93 1.96 -1.93 1.04
N LEU A 94 0.79 -1.40 1.39
CA LEU A 94 0.39 -0.03 1.06
C LEU A 94 1.45 0.97 1.53
N HIS A 95 1.88 0.86 2.78
CA HIS A 95 2.86 1.76 3.37
C HIS A 95 4.21 1.66 2.66
N PHE A 96 4.65 0.45 2.31
CA PHE A 96 5.89 0.27 1.54
C PHE A 96 5.87 1.04 0.22
N PHE A 97 4.79 0.92 -0.57
CA PHE A 97 4.68 1.61 -1.85
C PHE A 97 4.51 3.12 -1.70
N GLU A 98 3.72 3.59 -0.72
CA GLU A 98 3.57 5.02 -0.44
C GLU A 98 4.92 5.67 -0.10
N VAL A 99 5.72 5.03 0.76
CA VAL A 99 7.06 5.53 1.10
C VAL A 99 7.98 5.55 -0.12
N LYS A 100 7.93 4.52 -0.97
CA LYS A 100 8.78 4.47 -2.17
C LYS A 100 8.38 5.48 -3.24
N LEU A 101 7.08 5.72 -3.41
CA LEU A 101 6.60 6.76 -4.31
C LEU A 101 7.01 8.16 -3.82
N ASP A 102 6.90 8.43 -2.51
CA ASP A 102 7.36 9.70 -1.94
C ASP A 102 8.88 9.91 -2.12
N GLU A 103 9.68 8.85 -1.96
CA GLU A 103 11.14 8.91 -2.12
C GLU A 103 11.60 9.15 -3.57
N PHE A 104 10.96 8.49 -4.55
CA PHE A 104 11.45 8.43 -5.94
C PHE A 104 10.61 9.20 -6.96
N ALA A 105 9.35 9.51 -6.64
CA ALA A 105 8.42 10.27 -7.46
C ALA A 105 7.66 11.30 -6.59
N PRO A 106 8.36 12.21 -5.89
CA PRO A 106 7.70 13.20 -5.06
C PRO A 106 6.76 14.05 -5.92
N ILE A 107 5.54 14.28 -5.42
CA ILE A 107 4.55 15.17 -6.04
C ILE A 107 5.06 16.61 -5.89
N SER A 108 6.01 17.01 -6.74
CA SER A 108 6.70 18.31 -6.69
C SER A 108 7.52 18.54 -5.40
N PRO A 109 8.51 19.46 -5.43
CA PRO A 109 9.43 19.60 -4.32
C PRO A 109 8.67 20.04 -3.06
N LEU A 110 9.00 19.40 -1.93
CA LEU A 110 8.60 19.73 -0.56
C LEU A 110 8.84 21.20 -0.15
N SER A 111 9.27 22.08 -1.05
CA SER A 111 9.48 23.51 -0.83
C SER A 111 8.21 24.37 -0.82
N GLN A 112 7.01 23.80 -0.96
CA GLN A 112 5.74 24.57 -0.85
C GLN A 112 4.79 24.12 0.26
N ILE A 113 5.13 23.09 1.03
CA ILE A 113 4.33 22.71 2.20
C ILE A 113 5.14 22.98 3.46
N SER A 114 4.81 24.13 4.07
CA SER A 114 5.22 24.62 5.39
C SER A 114 6.47 25.50 5.45
N GLU A 115 6.28 26.78 5.13
CA GLU A 115 6.85 27.86 5.95
C GLU A 115 6.25 27.79 7.36
N ALA A 116 6.57 26.74 8.13
CA ALA A 116 6.41 26.75 9.58
C ALA A 116 7.74 27.24 10.16
N HIS A 117 7.77 28.54 10.39
CA HIS A 117 8.71 29.30 11.22
C HIS A 117 9.66 28.44 12.09
N TYR A 118 10.88 28.24 11.60
CA TYR A 118 12.02 28.01 12.47
C TYR A 118 12.34 29.32 13.21
N TYR A 119 11.73 29.53 14.37
CA TYR A 119 12.30 30.44 15.36
C TYR A 119 13.40 29.68 16.10
N PHE A 120 14.61 29.66 15.54
CA PHE A 120 15.81 29.61 16.38
C PHE A 120 16.11 31.05 16.81
N THR A 121 15.67 31.41 18.01
CA THR A 121 16.30 32.51 18.75
C THR A 121 17.36 31.92 19.66
N VAL A 122 18.59 32.40 19.44
CA VAL A 122 19.79 32.30 20.28
C VAL A 122 19.51 32.84 21.68
#